data_AF-A0A813PAZ6-F1
#
_entry.id   AF-A0A813PAZ6-F1
#
_cell.length_a   1.000
_cell.length_b   1.000
_cell.length_c   1.000
_cell.angle_alpha   90.00
_cell.angle_beta   90.00
_cell.angle_gamma   90.00
#
_symmetry.space_group_name_H-M   'P 1'
#
loop_
_entity.id
_entity.type
_entity.pdbx_description
1 polymer ?
#
loop_
_entity_poly.entity_id
_entity_poly.type
_entity_poly.pdbx_seq_one_letter_code
_entity_poly.pdbx_strand_id
1 'polypeptide(L)'
;MKSRLCDNIRSVNKRAADNRKLEEEWTKYFNISQQLTKENDMVTVSLSLTSLMVDAVDEFWKYERSLMTLPCTEHIIWTIFRTPIVLLDYQFNPFPHNLSYESYCSPQPLYYRRVYRSFKDKIVLTIPDQNCCALVTLDIGNRL
;
A
#
# COMPACT_ATOMS: atom_id res chain seq x y z
N MET A 1 -6.40 -1.08 39.84
CA MET A 1 -5.56 -0.11 39.10
C MET A 1 -4.28 -0.70 38.49
N LYS A 2 -3.75 -1.84 38.99
CA LYS A 2 -2.55 -2.51 38.43
C LYS A 2 -2.77 -3.32 37.13
N SER A 3 -4.00 -3.76 36.82
CA SER A 3 -4.28 -4.58 35.62
C SER A 3 -4.07 -3.82 34.31
N ARG A 4 -4.64 -2.61 34.19
CA ARG A 4 -4.52 -1.77 32.98
C ARG A 4 -3.07 -1.40 32.62
N LEU A 5 -2.17 -1.33 33.59
CA LEU A 5 -0.77 -0.99 33.36
C LEU A 5 -0.01 -2.16 32.70
N CYS A 6 -0.26 -3.40 33.16
CA CYS A 6 0.33 -4.60 32.58
C CYS A 6 -0.20 -4.89 31.18
N ASP A 7 -1.49 -4.67 30.93
CA ASP A 7 -2.10 -4.83 29.61
C ASP A 7 -1.51 -3.83 28.59
N ASN A 8 -1.25 -2.59 29.02
CA ASN A 8 -0.57 -1.59 28.20
C ASN A 8 0.88 -1.98 27.91
N ILE A 9 1.66 -2.43 28.90
CA ILE A 9 3.04 -2.85 28.69
C ILE A 9 3.10 -4.07 27.75
N ARG A 10 2.19 -5.04 27.90
CA ARG A 10 2.11 -6.22 27.04
C ARG A 10 1.75 -5.87 25.59
N SER A 11 0.81 -4.94 25.39
CA SER A 11 0.42 -4.49 24.04
C SER A 11 1.48 -3.62 23.36
N VAL A 12 2.27 -2.86 24.11
CA VAL A 12 3.43 -2.10 23.59
C VAL A 12 4.55 -3.06 23.19
N ASN A 13 4.90 -4.01 24.04
CA ASN A 13 5.96 -4.99 23.75
C ASN A 13 5.60 -5.89 22.56
N LYS A 14 4.32 -6.24 22.41
CA LYS A 14 3.83 -6.99 21.24
C LYS A 14 4.03 -6.19 19.95
N ARG A 15 3.55 -4.94 19.90
CA ARG A 15 3.74 -4.06 18.73
C ARG A 15 5.21 -3.85 18.38
N ALA A 16 6.08 -3.70 19.38
CA ALA A 16 7.52 -3.57 19.16
C ALA A 16 8.14 -4.84 18.54
N ALA A 17 7.71 -6.02 18.99
CA ALA A 17 8.16 -7.29 18.43
C ALA A 17 7.63 -7.53 17.01
N ASP A 18 6.37 -7.20 16.75
CA ASP A 18 5.73 -7.33 15.43
C ASP A 18 6.40 -6.39 14.42
N ASN A 19 6.64 -5.12 14.80
CA ASN A 19 7.39 -4.16 13.98
C ASN A 19 8.80 -4.65 13.64
N ARG A 20 9.51 -5.23 14.61
CA ARG A 20 10.85 -5.77 14.38
C ARG A 20 10.82 -6.93 13.38
N LYS A 21 9.85 -7.83 13.50
CA LYS A 21 9.71 -8.97 12.57
C LYS A 21 9.38 -8.51 11.15
N LEU A 22 8.54 -7.49 11.03
CA LEU A 22 8.21 -6.84 9.77
C LEU A 22 9.45 -6.22 9.13
N GLU A 23 10.23 -5.48 9.92
CA GLU A 23 11.47 -4.84 9.48
C GLU A 23 12.50 -5.87 8.97
N GLU A 24 12.70 -6.97 9.71
CA GLU A 24 13.61 -8.07 9.34
C GLU A 24 13.21 -8.72 8.00
N GLU A 25 11.92 -8.98 7.78
CA GLU A 25 11.43 -9.64 6.55
C GLU A 25 11.45 -8.71 5.33
N TRP A 26 11.10 -7.44 5.48
CA TRP A 26 11.25 -6.46 4.39
C TRP A 26 12.72 -6.22 4.04
N THR A 27 13.62 -6.18 5.04
CA THR A 27 15.07 -6.09 4.81
C THR A 27 15.57 -7.27 3.97
N LYS A 28 15.09 -8.48 4.26
CA LYS A 28 15.43 -9.67 3.47
C LYS A 28 14.96 -9.55 2.02
N TYR A 29 13.74 -9.06 1.80
CA TYR A 29 13.21 -8.80 0.45
C TYR A 29 14.08 -7.79 -0.32
N PHE A 30 14.36 -6.62 0.26
CA PHE A 30 15.12 -5.56 -0.41
C PHE A 30 16.57 -5.95 -0.69
N ASN A 31 17.20 -6.71 0.21
CA ASN A 31 18.57 -7.20 -0.02
C ASN A 31 18.66 -8.16 -1.20
N ILE A 32 17.64 -9.00 -1.37
CA ILE A 32 17.60 -9.98 -2.46
C ILE A 32 17.21 -9.32 -3.78
N SER A 33 16.33 -8.31 -3.75
CA SER A 33 15.95 -7.56 -4.95
C SER A 33 17.13 -6.86 -5.60
N GLN A 34 18.19 -6.51 -4.86
CA GLN A 34 19.43 -5.92 -5.40
C GLN A 34 20.16 -6.82 -6.39
N GLN A 35 19.96 -8.13 -6.29
CA GLN A 35 20.65 -9.11 -7.14
C GLN A 35 20.00 -9.20 -8.52
N LEU A 36 18.76 -8.72 -8.65
CA LEU A 36 18.00 -8.71 -9.89
C LEU A 36 18.32 -7.39 -10.61
N THR A 37 19.12 -7.48 -11.68
CA THR A 37 19.59 -6.28 -12.40
C THR A 37 19.11 -6.25 -13.85
N LYS A 38 18.67 -7.39 -14.38
CA LYS A 38 18.18 -7.55 -15.74
C LYS A 38 16.76 -8.10 -15.73
N GLU A 39 16.06 -7.82 -16.81
CA GLU A 39 14.80 -8.48 -17.11
C GLU A 39 15.02 -10.01 -17.21
N ASN A 40 14.13 -10.78 -16.59
CA ASN A 40 14.20 -12.25 -16.47
C ASN A 40 15.25 -12.82 -15.51
N ASP A 41 15.96 -12.00 -14.72
CA ASP A 41 16.73 -12.51 -13.60
C ASP A 41 15.78 -13.21 -12.59
N MET A 42 16.22 -14.33 -12.03
CA MET A 42 15.45 -15.12 -11.07
C MET A 42 16.26 -15.37 -9.81
N VAL A 43 15.59 -15.29 -8.66
CA VAL A 43 16.15 -15.62 -7.35
C VAL A 43 15.11 -16.36 -6.52
N THR A 44 15.56 -17.25 -5.64
CA THR A 44 14.68 -17.96 -4.71
C THR A 44 14.85 -17.39 -3.31
N VAL A 45 13.74 -16.98 -2.68
CA VAL A 45 13.72 -16.50 -1.31
C VAL A 45 12.54 -17.11 -0.56
N SER A 46 12.77 -17.52 0.68
CA SER A 46 11.71 -17.88 1.61
C SER A 46 11.32 -16.65 2.42
N LEU A 47 10.09 -16.18 2.28
CA LEU A 47 9.56 -15.02 3.01
C LEU A 47 8.30 -15.43 3.80
N SER A 48 8.09 -14.79 4.95
CA SER A 48 6.87 -14.95 5.72
C SER A 48 5.83 -13.92 5.28
N LEU A 49 4.84 -14.36 4.49
CA LEU A 49 3.76 -13.48 4.02
C LEU A 49 3.05 -12.75 5.16
N THR A 50 2.76 -13.43 6.27
CA THR A 50 2.11 -12.82 7.44
C THR A 50 2.95 -11.71 8.07
N SER A 51 4.28 -11.81 8.00
CA SER A 51 5.20 -10.82 8.58
C SER A 51 5.45 -9.64 7.63
N LEU A 52 5.21 -9.82 6.32
CA LEU A 52 5.24 -8.76 5.33
C LEU A 52 3.93 -7.94 5.29
N MET A 53 2.87 -8.42 5.93
CA MET A 53 1.57 -7.77 5.97
C MET A 53 1.42 -6.89 7.22
N VAL A 54 0.40 -6.04 7.19
CA VAL A 54 0.01 -5.20 8.34
C VAL A 54 -0.62 -6.05 9.43
N ASP A 55 -0.43 -5.66 10.70
CA ASP A 55 -1.04 -6.35 11.83
C ASP A 55 -2.57 -6.19 11.87
N ALA A 56 -3.06 -5.01 11.46
CA ALA A 56 -4.48 -4.66 11.46
C ALA A 56 -5.14 -5.02 10.12
N VAL A 57 -5.44 -6.31 9.95
CA VAL A 57 -6.10 -6.85 8.74
C VAL A 57 -7.63 -6.78 8.79
N ASP A 58 -8.20 -6.38 9.92
CA ASP A 58 -9.63 -6.30 10.17
C ASP A 58 -10.25 -4.99 9.64
N GLU A 59 -9.45 -3.95 9.45
CA GLU A 59 -9.87 -2.67 8.88
C GLU A 59 -9.46 -2.56 7.41
N PHE A 60 -10.43 -2.65 6.50
CA PHE A 60 -10.19 -2.60 5.06
C PHE A 60 -11.37 -2.02 4.29
N TRP A 61 -11.08 -1.56 3.07
CA TRP A 61 -12.06 -1.32 2.01
C TRP A 61 -12.09 -2.48 1.04
N LYS A 62 -13.25 -2.76 0.47
CA LYS A 62 -13.46 -3.82 -0.51
C LYS A 62 -14.31 -3.31 -1.67
N TYR A 63 -13.86 -3.51 -2.90
CA TYR A 63 -14.60 -3.07 -4.09
C TYR A 63 -14.20 -3.88 -5.31
N GLU A 64 -15.02 -3.80 -6.34
CA GLU A 64 -14.79 -4.48 -7.61
C GLU A 64 -14.05 -3.57 -8.59
N ARG A 65 -12.96 -4.07 -9.19
CA ARG A 65 -12.15 -3.32 -10.16
C ARG A 65 -11.41 -4.26 -11.10
N SER A 66 -10.94 -3.73 -12.21
CA SER A 66 -10.06 -4.39 -13.16
C SER A 66 -8.64 -4.61 -12.63
N LEU A 67 -7.88 -5.52 -13.26
CA LEU A 67 -6.43 -5.56 -13.13
C LEU A 67 -5.80 -4.24 -13.58
N MET A 68 -4.71 -3.83 -12.92
CA MET A 68 -3.94 -2.63 -13.30
C MET A 68 -2.90 -2.90 -14.39
N THR A 69 -2.88 -4.10 -14.97
CA THR A 69 -2.01 -4.46 -16.09
C THR A 69 -2.87 -5.02 -17.22
N LEU A 70 -2.44 -4.81 -18.47
CA LEU A 70 -3.11 -5.40 -19.63
C LEU A 70 -3.30 -6.92 -19.42
N PRO A 71 -4.46 -7.49 -19.81
CA PRO A 71 -5.54 -6.90 -20.61
C PRO A 71 -6.61 -6.13 -19.81
N CYS A 72 -6.31 -5.70 -18.58
CA CYS A 72 -7.24 -4.95 -17.73
C CYS A 72 -8.53 -5.74 -17.43
N THR A 73 -8.42 -7.05 -17.19
CA THR A 73 -9.56 -7.93 -16.89
C THR A 73 -10.39 -7.40 -15.73
N GLU A 74 -11.70 -7.26 -15.94
CA GLU A 74 -12.64 -6.71 -14.98
C GLU A 74 -13.10 -7.74 -13.94
N HIS A 75 -13.93 -7.29 -12.99
CA HIS A 75 -14.61 -8.12 -11.98
C HIS A 75 -13.66 -8.80 -10.96
N ILE A 76 -12.52 -8.17 -10.67
CA ILE A 76 -11.62 -8.60 -9.58
C ILE A 76 -12.02 -7.89 -8.29
N ILE A 77 -12.06 -8.65 -7.20
CA ILE A 77 -12.38 -8.14 -5.87
C ILE A 77 -11.09 -7.62 -5.20
N TRP A 78 -10.96 -6.31 -5.10
CA TRP A 78 -9.86 -5.64 -4.43
C TRP A 78 -10.16 -5.46 -2.95
N THR A 79 -9.18 -5.77 -2.10
CA THR A 79 -9.19 -5.49 -0.66
C THR A 79 -8.00 -4.60 -0.33
N ILE A 80 -8.27 -3.40 0.18
CA ILE A 80 -7.24 -2.42 0.54
C ILE A 80 -7.28 -2.24 2.05
N PHE A 81 -6.21 -2.61 2.76
CA PHE A 81 -6.11 -2.41 4.20
C PHE A 81 -6.03 -0.93 4.54
N ARG A 82 -6.66 -0.55 5.66
CA ARG A 82 -6.71 0.83 6.14
C ARG A 82 -5.37 1.30 6.68
N THR A 83 -4.70 0.43 7.42
CA THR A 83 -3.41 0.73 8.02
C THR A 83 -2.31 0.54 6.98
N PRO A 84 -1.42 1.52 6.76
CA PRO A 84 -0.27 1.35 5.87
C PRO A 84 0.86 0.57 6.56
N ILE A 85 1.75 -0.03 5.77
CA ILE A 85 3.04 -0.52 6.24
C ILE A 85 3.98 0.68 6.34
N VAL A 86 4.69 0.82 7.46
CA VAL A 86 5.70 1.85 7.66
C VAL A 86 7.08 1.22 7.43
N LEU A 87 7.85 1.80 6.51
CA LEU A 87 9.22 1.39 6.20
C LEU A 87 10.16 2.57 6.43
N LEU A 88 11.42 2.28 6.72
CA LEU A 88 12.45 3.31 6.86
C LEU A 88 13.09 3.60 5.50
N ASP A 89 13.39 4.87 5.22
CA ASP A 89 13.89 5.31 3.91
C ASP A 89 15.12 4.53 3.45
N TYR A 90 16.06 4.23 4.36
CA TYR A 90 17.28 3.49 4.01
C TYR A 90 17.02 2.04 3.58
N GLN A 91 15.87 1.46 3.95
CA GLN A 91 15.49 0.11 3.55
C GLN A 91 14.87 0.09 2.16
N PHE A 92 14.17 1.18 1.80
CA PHE A 92 13.54 1.36 0.49
C PHE A 92 14.50 1.88 -0.57
N ASN A 93 15.43 2.78 -0.19
CA ASN A 93 16.43 3.38 -1.08
C ASN A 93 17.24 2.39 -1.95
N PRO A 94 17.63 1.19 -1.48
CA PRO A 94 18.31 0.24 -2.34
C PRO A 94 17.40 -0.26 -3.47
N PHE A 95 16.07 -0.21 -3.36
CA PHE A 95 15.17 -0.73 -4.39
C PHE A 95 15.52 -0.12 -5.76
N PRO A 96 15.90 -0.96 -6.75
CA PRO A 96 16.52 -0.47 -7.97
C PRO A 96 15.54 0.41 -8.75
N HIS A 97 15.79 1.71 -8.76
CA HIS A 97 15.06 2.68 -9.59
C HIS A 97 15.15 2.36 -11.09
N ASN A 98 16.08 1.49 -11.48
CA ASN A 98 16.36 1.10 -12.86
C ASN A 98 15.44 -0.01 -13.41
N LEU A 99 14.70 -0.74 -12.56
CA LEU A 99 13.90 -1.90 -13.02
C LEU A 99 12.50 -1.53 -13.52
N SER A 100 11.96 -0.38 -13.17
CA SER A 100 10.90 0.31 -13.91
C SER A 100 10.60 1.65 -13.24
N TYR A 101 10.83 2.75 -13.94
CA TYR A 101 10.34 4.05 -13.52
C TYR A 101 8.80 4.02 -13.54
N GLU A 102 8.17 4.22 -12.38
CA GLU A 102 6.72 4.41 -12.22
C GLU A 102 5.81 3.26 -12.73
N SER A 103 6.02 2.04 -12.24
CA SER A 103 5.10 0.90 -12.50
C SER A 103 3.83 0.97 -11.64
N TYR A 104 3.02 1.99 -11.87
CA TYR A 104 1.69 2.13 -11.30
C TYR A 104 0.73 2.74 -12.32
N CYS A 105 -0.57 2.46 -12.16
CA CYS A 105 -1.60 3.12 -12.97
C CYS A 105 -2.20 4.31 -12.24
N SER A 106 -2.54 5.35 -13.00
CA SER A 106 -3.29 6.48 -12.49
C SER A 106 -4.63 6.04 -11.87
N PRO A 107 -5.13 6.75 -10.83
CA PRO A 107 -6.47 6.53 -10.30
C PRO A 107 -7.51 6.52 -11.41
N GLN A 108 -8.40 5.52 -11.38
CA GLN A 108 -9.46 5.37 -12.37
C GLN A 108 -10.79 5.81 -11.75
N PRO A 109 -11.67 6.46 -12.52
CA PRO A 109 -12.95 6.92 -12.03
C PRO A 109 -13.78 5.79 -11.42
N LEU A 110 -14.41 6.06 -10.28
CA LEU A 110 -15.22 5.05 -9.57
C LEU A 110 -16.51 4.71 -10.33
N TYR A 111 -17.03 5.66 -11.10
CA TYR A 111 -18.35 5.60 -11.74
C TYR A 111 -19.43 5.21 -10.72
N TYR A 112 -20.21 4.16 -11.00
CA TYR A 112 -21.32 3.70 -10.17
C TYR A 112 -20.93 2.56 -9.21
N ARG A 113 -19.64 2.23 -9.11
CA ARG A 113 -19.17 1.12 -8.29
C ARG A 113 -19.27 1.46 -6.81
N ARG A 114 -19.68 0.47 -6.01
CA ARG A 114 -19.78 0.61 -4.56
C ARG A 114 -18.49 0.15 -3.89
N VAL A 115 -18.04 0.95 -2.92
CA VAL A 115 -16.93 0.59 -2.04
C VAL A 115 -17.50 0.22 -0.67
N TYR A 116 -17.22 -0.99 -0.23
CA TYR A 116 -17.55 -1.49 1.10
C TYR A 116 -16.39 -1.24 2.05
N ARG A 117 -16.67 -1.15 3.35
CA ARG A 117 -15.65 -1.03 4.40
C ARG A 117 -16.02 -1.91 5.59
N SER A 118 -15.02 -2.45 6.29
CA SER A 118 -15.23 -3.31 7.47
C SER A 118 -15.35 -2.53 8.79
N PHE A 119 -14.89 -1.28 8.81
CA PHE A 119 -14.83 -0.44 10.01
C PHE A 119 -15.87 0.69 10.00
N LYS A 120 -16.16 1.23 11.17
CA LYS A 120 -17.11 2.33 11.37
C LYS A 120 -16.34 3.64 11.60
N ASP A 121 -16.32 4.51 10.59
CA ASP A 121 -15.88 5.91 10.77
C ASP A 121 -17.07 6.85 10.98
N LYS A 122 -16.80 8.00 11.61
CA LYS A 122 -17.65 9.20 11.52
C LYS A 122 -17.98 9.43 10.04
N ILE A 123 -19.24 9.77 9.76
CA ILE A 123 -19.79 9.84 8.39
C ILE A 123 -18.84 10.63 7.49
N VAL A 124 -18.27 9.95 6.49
CA VAL A 124 -17.46 10.58 5.44
C VAL A 124 -18.47 11.19 4.48
N LEU A 125 -18.80 12.47 4.70
CA LEU A 125 -19.79 13.19 3.89
C LEU A 125 -19.27 13.55 2.49
N THR A 126 -17.97 13.35 2.23
CA THR A 126 -17.35 13.66 0.94
C THR A 126 -16.24 12.65 0.63
N ILE A 127 -16.38 11.93 -0.48
CA ILE A 127 -15.23 11.31 -1.15
C ILE A 127 -14.45 12.49 -1.78
N PRO A 128 -13.14 12.68 -1.55
CA PRO A 128 -12.38 13.83 -2.06
C PRO A 128 -12.24 13.92 -3.59
N ASP A 129 -13.02 13.15 -4.36
CA ASP A 129 -12.72 12.78 -5.73
C ASP A 129 -13.45 13.62 -6.80
N GLN A 130 -13.66 14.92 -6.54
CA GLN A 130 -14.11 15.84 -7.60
C GLN A 130 -13.18 17.03 -7.84
N ASN A 131 -12.28 17.36 -6.89
CA ASN A 131 -11.41 18.54 -7.03
C ASN A 131 -9.92 18.24 -7.21
N CYS A 132 -9.45 16.98 -7.08
CA CYS A 132 -8.02 16.70 -7.25
C CYS A 132 -7.56 16.70 -8.72
N CYS A 133 -8.47 16.56 -9.70
CA CYS A 133 -8.12 16.51 -11.13
C CYS A 133 -8.70 17.67 -11.95
N ALA A 134 -9.45 18.59 -11.34
CA ALA A 134 -9.96 19.77 -12.02
C ALA A 134 -9.06 20.96 -11.72
N LEU A 135 -8.11 21.23 -12.63
CA LEU A 135 -7.63 22.54 -13.09
C LEU A 135 -6.20 22.40 -13.66
N VAL A 136 -6.09 21.78 -14.83
CA VAL A 136 -5.12 22.25 -15.83
C VAL A 136 -5.95 22.86 -16.95
N THR A 137 -6.41 24.09 -16.74
CA THR A 137 -6.73 24.97 -17.87
C THR A 137 -5.40 25.37 -18.48
N LEU A 138 -5.11 24.85 -19.67
CA LEU A 138 -4.12 25.39 -20.58
C LEU A 138 -4.43 26.87 -20.79
N ASP A 139 -3.73 27.75 -20.08
CA ASP A 139 -3.61 29.15 -20.47
C ASP A 139 -2.69 29.17 -21.69
N ILE A 140 -3.27 28.97 -22.87
CA ILE A 140 -2.59 29.25 -24.13
C ILE A 140 -2.48 30.77 -24.18
N GLY A 141 -1.40 31.27 -23.58
CA GLY A 141 -1.01 32.66 -23.68
C GLY A 141 -0.88 33.03 -25.15
N ASN A 142 -1.82 33.84 -25.64
CA ASN A 142 -1.62 34.62 -26.85
C ASN A 142 -0.40 35.53 -26.62
N ARG A 143 0.73 35.15 -27.22
CA ARG A 143 1.88 36.00 -27.49
C ARG A 143 2.34 35.76 -28.92
N LEU A 144 1.66 36.43 -29.85
CA LEU A 144 2.19 37.45 -30.76
C LEU A 144 1.07 37.88 -31.72
#